data_AF-A0A0K1S3G6-F1
#
_entry.id   AF-A0A0K1S3G6-F1
#
_cell.length_a   1.000
_cell.length_b   1.000
_cell.length_c   1.000
_cell.angle_alpha   90.00
_cell.angle_beta   90.00
_cell.angle_gamma   90.00
#
_symmetry.space_group_name_H-M   'P 1'
#
loop_
_entity.id
_entity.type
_entity.pdbx_description
1 polymer ?
#
loop_
_entity_poly.entity_id
_entity_poly.type
_entity_poly.pdbx_seq_one_letter_code
_entity_poly.pdbx_strand_id
1 'polypeptide(L)'
;MGCSTMNQSTEIEVKNLDHLGLVAGIIDEIGIVEIINEQVSIERGEIVTAGQVVKAIILNGLGFVSRALYLFPQFFEDKATEHLLGEGIEAKHLNDDKIGRVMDKLYQLDVSGIFLLISLAAVKKFGVATENSHLDSTSLSVEGEYNKEYPTVEILKSGAVGEEIETRQQPIKITHGYSRDRRPDLKQFMIDLIVSGDGDVPLFLKVGDGNEADKAVFGQIAREFQKQVDFDSLIVGDSALYSKENLKLMKEMRWLSRVAFSIKEAQELVDSISEKELTDAEIPGYSWRETSSNYGGIEQRWLLVESQARQESDLKKLEKKIEQEKNSAQEKIRQLSRREFENRAVALAIAKGLSDSLKYHQLTEIKVNLIPPETRAVKTQIKRRFGSISPLQ
;
A
#
# COMPACT_ATOMS: atom_id res chain seq x y z
N MET A 1 -64.15 42.50 17.18
CA MET A 1 -62.89 42.95 17.81
C MET A 1 -62.84 42.28 19.18
N GLY A 2 -61.83 41.51 19.59
CA GLY A 2 -60.48 41.43 19.05
C GLY A 2 -59.81 40.07 19.26
N CYS A 3 -58.87 39.84 18.35
CA CYS A 3 -57.56 39.22 18.51
C CYS A 3 -57.48 37.92 19.31
N SER A 4 -57.64 36.80 18.59
CA SER A 4 -56.98 35.55 18.92
C SER A 4 -55.52 35.65 18.44
N THR A 5 -54.61 35.98 19.34
CA THR A 5 -53.17 35.89 19.10
C THR A 5 -52.82 34.42 18.89
N MET A 6 -52.61 34.02 17.62
CA MET A 6 -51.91 32.78 17.31
C MET A 6 -50.46 32.94 17.78
N ASN A 7 -50.13 32.34 18.91
CA ASN A 7 -48.75 32.03 19.23
C ASN A 7 -48.29 30.96 18.21
N GLN A 8 -47.71 31.40 17.10
CA GLN A 8 -46.81 30.54 16.34
C GLN A 8 -45.58 30.31 17.22
N SER A 9 -45.63 29.26 18.04
CA SER A 9 -44.45 28.69 18.65
C SER A 9 -43.50 28.30 17.51
N THR A 10 -42.49 29.13 17.24
CA THR A 10 -41.35 28.77 16.41
C THR A 10 -40.72 27.52 17.01
N GLU A 11 -40.97 26.39 16.36
CA GLU A 11 -40.36 25.12 16.71
C GLU A 11 -38.88 25.22 16.35
N ILE A 12 -38.02 25.32 17.37
CA ILE A 12 -36.57 25.40 17.18
C ILE A 12 -36.08 23.97 17.04
N GLU A 13 -35.76 23.57 15.81
CA GLU A 13 -35.11 22.30 15.52
C GLU A 13 -33.58 22.49 15.59
N VAL A 14 -32.90 21.73 16.44
CA VAL A 14 -31.44 21.75 16.58
C VAL A 14 -30.88 20.50 15.90
N LYS A 15 -30.05 20.67 14.87
CA LYS A 15 -29.39 19.58 14.14
C LYS A 15 -27.88 19.69 14.23
N ASN A 16 -27.19 18.54 14.21
CA ASN A 16 -25.74 18.50 14.22
C ASN A 16 -25.18 18.58 12.78
N LEU A 17 -24.18 19.43 12.58
CA LEU A 17 -23.43 19.56 11.32
C LEU A 17 -22.02 18.94 11.43
N ASP A 18 -21.46 18.93 12.64
CA ASP A 18 -20.11 18.41 12.96
C ASP A 18 -19.03 18.85 11.95
N HIS A 19 -18.05 17.99 11.67
CA HIS A 19 -17.07 18.18 10.58
C HIS A 19 -17.68 17.96 9.19
N LEU A 20 -18.89 17.41 9.11
CA LEU A 20 -19.54 17.03 7.86
C LEU A 20 -19.83 18.24 6.97
N GLY A 21 -20.10 19.42 7.57
CA GLY A 21 -20.28 20.66 6.82
C GLY A 21 -19.05 21.09 6.03
N LEU A 22 -17.85 20.92 6.60
CA LEU A 22 -16.59 21.23 5.91
C LEU A 22 -16.34 20.25 4.77
N VAL A 23 -16.57 18.95 5.01
CA VAL A 23 -16.44 17.92 3.98
C VAL A 23 -17.44 18.17 2.84
N ALA A 24 -18.70 18.43 3.16
CA ALA A 24 -19.74 18.74 2.19
C ALA A 24 -19.37 19.96 1.34
N GLY A 25 -18.83 21.02 1.96
CA GLY A 25 -18.35 22.20 1.25
C GLY A 25 -17.24 21.89 0.24
N ILE A 26 -16.27 21.05 0.61
CA ILE A 26 -15.20 20.61 -0.32
C ILE A 26 -15.78 19.79 -1.48
N ILE A 27 -16.70 18.86 -1.19
CA ILE A 27 -17.39 18.06 -2.22
C ILE A 27 -18.10 18.97 -3.23
N ASP A 28 -18.80 19.99 -2.74
CA ASP A 28 -19.54 20.96 -3.56
C ASP A 28 -18.59 21.88 -4.34
N GLU A 29 -17.46 22.28 -3.75
CA GLU A 29 -16.45 23.09 -4.42
C GLU A 29 -15.75 22.37 -5.58
N ILE A 30 -15.54 21.05 -5.44
CA ILE A 30 -15.00 20.19 -6.51
C ILE A 30 -16.07 19.94 -7.59
N GLY A 31 -17.36 19.92 -7.21
CA GLY A 31 -18.47 19.59 -8.10
C GLY A 31 -18.69 18.07 -8.25
N ILE A 32 -18.41 17.30 -7.20
CA ILE A 32 -18.50 15.82 -7.26
C ILE A 32 -19.93 15.37 -7.58
N VAL A 33 -20.94 16.04 -7.02
CA VAL A 33 -22.35 15.68 -7.23
C VAL A 33 -22.72 15.82 -8.70
N GLU A 34 -22.32 16.93 -9.32
CA GLU A 34 -22.56 17.25 -10.72
C GLU A 34 -21.84 16.26 -11.64
N ILE A 35 -20.55 16.01 -11.41
CA ILE A 35 -19.76 15.05 -12.19
C ILE A 35 -20.41 13.67 -12.17
N ILE A 36 -20.80 13.17 -10.99
CA ILE A 36 -21.45 11.86 -10.89
C ILE A 36 -22.81 11.84 -11.61
N ASN A 37 -23.60 12.90 -11.48
CA ASN A 37 -24.92 12.98 -12.11
C ASN A 37 -24.83 13.04 -13.64
N GLU A 38 -23.80 13.68 -14.18
CA GLU A 38 -23.50 13.67 -15.62
C GLU A 38 -23.15 12.26 -16.11
N GLN A 39 -22.41 11.47 -15.33
CA GLN A 39 -22.05 10.10 -15.70
C GLN A 39 -23.22 9.12 -15.55
N VAL A 40 -23.98 9.21 -14.45
CA VAL A 40 -24.98 8.19 -14.07
C VAL A 40 -26.37 8.44 -14.66
N SER A 41 -26.61 9.63 -15.25
CA SER A 41 -27.92 10.13 -15.73
C SER A 41 -29.01 10.15 -14.64
N ILE A 42 -29.73 11.27 -14.55
CA ILE A 42 -30.81 11.43 -13.57
C ILE A 42 -32.11 10.82 -14.12
N GLU A 43 -32.74 9.95 -13.35
CA GLU A 43 -34.00 9.32 -13.72
C GLU A 43 -35.20 10.19 -13.34
N ARG A 44 -36.26 10.16 -14.16
CA ARG A 44 -37.47 10.94 -13.88
C ARG A 44 -38.19 10.39 -12.64
N GLY A 45 -38.40 11.24 -11.64
CA GLY A 45 -39.07 10.88 -10.39
C GLY A 45 -38.13 10.38 -9.29
N GLU A 46 -36.83 10.41 -9.53
CA GLU A 46 -35.80 10.12 -8.54
C GLU A 46 -35.77 11.22 -7.45
N ILE A 47 -35.92 10.81 -6.18
CA ILE A 47 -35.91 11.74 -5.03
C ILE A 47 -34.47 12.14 -4.66
N VAL A 48 -33.52 11.20 -4.76
CA VAL A 48 -32.10 11.41 -4.44
C VAL A 48 -31.27 10.93 -5.61
N THR A 49 -30.48 11.84 -6.18
CA THR A 49 -29.62 11.56 -7.34
C THR A 49 -28.41 10.69 -6.97
N ALA A 50 -27.76 10.10 -7.97
CA ALA A 50 -26.54 9.30 -7.75
C ALA A 50 -25.42 10.11 -7.10
N GLY A 51 -25.21 11.36 -7.53
CA GLY A 51 -24.20 12.26 -6.95
C GLY A 51 -24.47 12.57 -5.48
N GLN A 52 -25.74 12.76 -5.11
CA GLN A 52 -26.13 12.97 -3.70
C GLN A 52 -25.91 11.71 -2.86
N VAL A 53 -26.16 10.52 -3.43
CA VAL A 53 -25.83 9.25 -2.76
C VAL A 53 -24.31 9.13 -2.55
N VAL A 54 -23.49 9.45 -3.56
CA VAL A 54 -22.02 9.44 -3.42
C VAL A 54 -21.56 10.42 -2.35
N LYS A 55 -22.09 11.65 -2.34
CA LYS A 55 -21.83 12.64 -1.28
C LYS A 55 -22.18 12.06 0.09
N ALA A 56 -23.34 11.42 0.23
CA ALA A 56 -23.75 10.78 1.48
C ALA A 56 -22.79 9.65 1.90
N ILE A 57 -22.32 8.82 0.98
CA ILE A 57 -21.35 7.73 1.25
C ILE A 57 -20.03 8.31 1.78
N ILE A 58 -19.53 9.39 1.17
CA ILE A 58 -18.29 10.05 1.62
C ILE A 58 -18.46 10.63 3.03
N LEU A 59 -19.57 11.33 3.28
CA LEU A 59 -19.88 11.89 4.60
C LEU A 59 -20.00 10.80 5.68
N ASN A 60 -20.65 9.68 5.35
CA ASN A 60 -20.78 8.55 6.26
C ASN A 60 -19.42 7.85 6.51
N GLY A 61 -18.62 7.65 5.45
CA GLY A 61 -17.29 7.03 5.53
C GLY A 61 -16.32 7.83 6.40
N LEU A 62 -16.39 9.16 6.36
CA LEU A 62 -15.61 10.06 7.22
C LEU A 62 -16.26 10.28 8.60
N GLY A 63 -17.44 9.72 8.84
CA GLY A 63 -18.21 9.80 10.08
C GLY A 63 -17.88 8.72 11.11
N PHE A 64 -16.91 7.83 10.84
CA PHE A 64 -16.47 6.75 11.74
C PHE A 64 -17.57 5.77 12.18
N VAL A 65 -18.31 5.17 11.25
CA VAL A 65 -19.29 4.14 11.61
C VAL A 65 -19.18 2.90 10.71
N SER A 66 -18.54 1.85 11.22
CA SER A 66 -18.55 0.50 10.62
C SER A 66 -19.89 -0.19 10.89
N ARG A 67 -20.92 0.15 10.10
CA ARG A 67 -22.25 -0.46 10.19
C ARG A 67 -22.68 -1.06 8.85
N ALA A 68 -23.58 -2.04 8.91
CA ALA A 68 -24.19 -2.62 7.73
C ALA A 68 -24.99 -1.58 6.93
N LEU A 69 -25.06 -1.75 5.60
CA LEU A 69 -25.72 -0.80 4.68
C LEU A 69 -27.16 -0.47 5.05
N TYR A 70 -27.94 -1.40 5.58
CA TYR A 70 -29.33 -1.15 6.00
C TYR A 70 -29.46 -0.18 7.19
N LEU A 71 -28.36 0.10 7.90
CA LEU A 71 -28.30 1.09 8.99
C LEU A 71 -27.85 2.46 8.50
N PHE A 72 -27.59 2.64 7.20
CA PHE A 72 -27.10 3.89 6.63
C PHE A 72 -28.03 5.09 6.89
N PRO A 73 -29.37 4.99 6.79
CA PRO A 73 -30.27 6.09 7.15
C PRO A 73 -30.05 6.64 8.57
N GLN A 74 -29.74 5.78 9.54
CA GLN A 74 -29.60 6.17 10.95
C GLN A 74 -28.47 7.18 11.18
N PHE A 75 -27.44 7.17 10.32
CA PHE A 75 -26.36 8.15 10.40
C PHE A 75 -26.84 9.58 10.12
N PHE A 76 -27.90 9.72 9.33
CA PHE A 76 -28.45 11.01 8.88
C PHE A 76 -29.68 11.46 9.69
N GLU A 77 -30.17 10.65 10.64
CA GLU A 77 -31.35 10.98 11.45
C GLU A 77 -31.10 12.18 12.40
N ASP A 78 -29.90 12.31 12.95
CA ASP A 78 -29.52 13.39 13.88
C ASP A 78 -28.71 14.52 13.20
N LYS A 79 -28.53 14.44 11.89
CA LYS A 79 -27.75 15.39 11.08
C LYS A 79 -28.64 16.35 10.30
N ALA A 80 -28.07 17.50 9.93
CA ALA A 80 -28.73 18.46 9.06
C ALA A 80 -28.76 17.97 7.59
N THR A 81 -29.48 16.88 7.33
CA THR A 81 -29.45 16.14 6.05
C THR A 81 -29.79 16.99 4.84
N GLU A 82 -30.83 17.83 4.93
CA GLU A 82 -31.17 18.72 3.82
C GLU A 82 -30.09 19.77 3.55
N HIS A 83 -29.43 20.28 4.59
CA HIS A 83 -28.31 21.21 4.42
C HIS A 83 -27.06 20.53 3.85
N LEU A 84 -26.85 19.25 4.17
CA LEU A 84 -25.69 18.50 3.68
C LEU A 84 -25.89 17.98 2.25
N LEU A 85 -27.09 17.57 1.87
CA LEU A 85 -27.35 16.81 0.63
C LEU A 85 -28.26 17.52 -0.37
N GLY A 86 -29.08 18.47 0.07
CA GLY A 86 -30.05 19.19 -0.75
C GLY A 86 -31.45 19.19 -0.16
N GLU A 87 -32.24 20.19 -0.55
CA GLU A 87 -33.62 20.39 -0.11
C GLU A 87 -34.52 19.18 -0.41
N GLY A 88 -35.37 18.78 0.55
CA GLY A 88 -36.29 17.65 0.41
C GLY A 88 -35.65 16.28 0.64
N ILE A 89 -34.36 16.21 0.96
CA ILE A 89 -33.67 14.94 1.23
C ILE A 89 -33.78 14.59 2.71
N GLU A 90 -34.48 13.50 2.97
CA GLU A 90 -34.60 12.89 4.28
C GLU A 90 -33.71 11.65 4.42
N ALA A 91 -33.31 11.32 5.65
CA ALA A 91 -32.51 10.14 5.97
C ALA A 91 -33.09 8.84 5.39
N LYS A 92 -34.43 8.67 5.43
CA LYS A 92 -35.13 7.49 4.89
C LYS A 92 -34.95 7.27 3.38
N HIS A 93 -34.60 8.32 2.64
CA HIS A 93 -34.35 8.22 1.19
C HIS A 93 -33.00 7.55 0.88
N LEU A 94 -32.08 7.49 1.85
CA LEU A 94 -30.75 6.88 1.74
C LEU A 94 -30.76 5.42 2.21
N ASN A 95 -31.72 4.63 1.75
CA ASN A 95 -31.80 3.20 2.06
C ASN A 95 -30.76 2.38 1.28
N ASP A 96 -30.56 1.15 1.75
CA ASP A 96 -29.61 0.19 1.19
C ASP A 96 -29.90 -0.17 -0.27
N ASP A 97 -31.17 -0.33 -0.66
CA ASP A 97 -31.56 -0.56 -2.06
C ASP A 97 -31.08 0.58 -2.97
N LYS A 98 -31.27 1.83 -2.54
CA LYS A 98 -30.87 3.01 -3.31
C LYS A 98 -29.35 3.08 -3.44
N ILE A 99 -28.63 2.88 -2.33
CA ILE A 99 -27.16 2.91 -2.28
C ILE A 99 -26.58 1.79 -3.16
N GLY A 100 -27.09 0.56 -3.02
CA GLY A 100 -26.66 -0.59 -3.79
C GLY A 100 -26.81 -0.36 -5.30
N ARG A 101 -27.97 0.13 -5.75
CA ARG A 101 -28.20 0.44 -7.17
C ARG A 101 -27.24 1.51 -7.70
N VAL A 102 -26.91 2.53 -6.91
CA VAL A 102 -25.93 3.55 -7.32
C VAL A 102 -24.54 2.94 -7.42
N MET A 103 -24.12 2.10 -6.46
CA MET A 103 -22.84 1.41 -6.52
C MET A 103 -22.73 0.49 -7.74
N ASP A 104 -23.80 -0.22 -8.09
CA ASP A 104 -23.86 -1.06 -9.29
C ASP A 104 -23.72 -0.22 -10.58
N LYS A 105 -24.40 0.93 -10.66
CA LYS A 105 -24.28 1.87 -11.79
C LYS A 105 -22.86 2.43 -11.91
N LEU A 106 -22.23 2.80 -10.79
CA LEU A 106 -20.84 3.29 -10.80
C LEU A 106 -19.86 2.22 -11.28
N TYR A 107 -20.07 0.96 -10.88
CA TYR A 107 -19.26 -0.15 -11.36
C TYR A 107 -19.37 -0.36 -12.89
N GLN A 108 -20.57 -0.16 -13.45
CA GLN A 108 -20.79 -0.24 -14.90
C GLN A 108 -20.07 0.87 -15.68
N LEU A 109 -19.87 2.04 -15.08
CA LEU A 109 -19.32 3.25 -15.72
C LEU A 109 -17.79 3.43 -15.57
N ASP A 110 -17.09 2.42 -15.04
CA ASP A 110 -15.66 2.45 -14.68
C ASP A 110 -15.34 3.46 -13.56
N VAL A 111 -15.26 2.93 -12.34
CA VAL A 111 -14.94 3.69 -11.12
C VAL A 111 -13.61 4.43 -11.23
N SER A 112 -12.61 3.86 -11.92
CA SER A 112 -11.28 4.48 -12.06
C SER A 112 -11.35 5.74 -12.92
N GLY A 113 -12.10 5.69 -14.03
CA GLY A 113 -12.36 6.84 -14.89
C GLY A 113 -13.16 7.93 -14.18
N ILE A 114 -14.20 7.57 -13.42
CA ILE A 114 -14.96 8.51 -12.59
C ILE A 114 -14.06 9.20 -11.55
N PHE A 115 -13.21 8.43 -10.88
CA PHE A 115 -12.26 8.96 -9.90
C PHE A 115 -11.28 9.95 -10.55
N LEU A 116 -10.77 9.63 -11.74
CA LEU A 116 -9.89 10.53 -12.49
C LEU A 116 -10.61 11.83 -12.85
N LEU A 117 -11.86 11.79 -13.33
CA LEU A 117 -12.64 13.00 -13.64
C LEU A 117 -12.78 13.92 -12.41
N ILE A 118 -13.12 13.35 -11.26
CA ILE A 118 -13.20 14.08 -9.99
C ILE A 118 -11.84 14.67 -9.61
N SER A 119 -10.77 13.90 -9.75
CA SER A 119 -9.41 14.32 -9.44
C SER A 119 -8.96 15.50 -10.32
N LEU A 120 -9.27 15.45 -11.62
CA LEU A 120 -8.98 16.54 -12.56
C LEU A 120 -9.77 17.81 -12.23
N ALA A 121 -11.03 17.67 -11.80
CA ALA A 121 -11.83 18.80 -11.32
C ALA A 121 -11.19 19.43 -10.07
N ALA A 122 -10.72 18.63 -9.12
CA ALA A 122 -10.02 19.10 -7.93
C ALA A 122 -8.69 19.79 -8.29
N VAL A 123 -7.88 19.22 -9.18
CA VAL A 123 -6.64 19.82 -9.70
C VAL A 123 -6.92 21.20 -10.29
N LYS A 124 -7.93 21.32 -11.15
CA LYS A 124 -8.32 22.60 -11.76
C LYS A 124 -8.84 23.60 -10.72
N LYS A 125 -9.63 23.14 -9.76
CA LYS A 125 -10.27 23.99 -8.75
C LYS A 125 -9.25 24.59 -7.77
N PHE A 126 -8.30 23.77 -7.31
CA PHE A 126 -7.35 24.14 -6.28
C PHE A 126 -5.95 24.50 -6.81
N GLY A 127 -5.70 24.34 -8.11
CA GLY A 127 -4.41 24.66 -8.73
C GLY A 127 -3.29 23.71 -8.32
N VAL A 128 -3.62 22.42 -8.10
CA VAL A 128 -2.66 21.39 -7.69
C VAL A 128 -1.62 21.19 -8.79
N ALA A 129 -0.34 21.25 -8.45
CA ALA A 129 0.71 21.00 -9.44
C ALA A 129 0.70 19.54 -9.91
N THR A 130 1.03 19.27 -11.18
CA THR A 130 1.02 17.91 -11.76
C THR A 130 2.35 17.55 -12.41
N GLU A 131 3.43 18.22 -12.00
CA GLU A 131 4.77 18.09 -12.58
C GLU A 131 5.48 16.80 -12.12
N ASN A 132 5.14 16.34 -10.93
CA ASN A 132 5.62 15.10 -10.35
C ASN A 132 4.43 14.30 -9.82
N SER A 133 4.47 12.99 -9.98
CA SER A 133 3.42 12.12 -9.46
C SER A 133 4.03 10.86 -8.85
N HIS A 134 3.51 10.43 -7.71
CA HIS A 134 4.02 9.27 -6.99
C HIS A 134 3.07 8.08 -7.18
N LEU A 135 3.61 6.97 -7.67
CA LEU A 135 2.90 5.71 -7.82
C LEU A 135 3.30 4.76 -6.69
N ASP A 136 2.32 4.35 -5.90
CA ASP A 136 2.48 3.34 -4.86
C ASP A 136 1.20 2.51 -4.72
N SER A 137 1.31 1.37 -4.04
CA SER A 137 0.15 0.54 -3.72
C SER A 137 0.05 0.24 -2.23
N THR A 138 -1.18 0.03 -1.79
CA THR A 138 -1.51 -0.43 -0.44
C THR A 138 -2.51 -1.59 -0.51
N SER A 139 -2.67 -2.30 0.59
CA SER A 139 -3.60 -3.42 0.72
C SER A 139 -4.63 -3.11 1.78
N LEU A 140 -5.91 -3.36 1.53
CA LEU A 140 -6.96 -3.30 2.55
C LEU A 140 -7.35 -4.70 2.98
N SER A 141 -7.15 -4.99 4.27
CA SER A 141 -7.53 -6.27 4.87
C SER A 141 -9.01 -6.30 5.21
N VAL A 142 -9.66 -7.44 4.95
CA VAL A 142 -11.10 -7.62 5.16
C VAL A 142 -11.43 -8.98 5.78
N GLU A 143 -12.57 -9.04 6.45
CA GLU A 143 -13.11 -10.24 7.07
C GLU A 143 -14.35 -10.73 6.31
N GLY A 144 -14.42 -12.04 6.05
CA GLY A 144 -15.58 -12.63 5.36
C GLY A 144 -15.24 -13.87 4.53
N GLU A 145 -16.30 -14.58 4.12
CA GLU A 145 -16.16 -15.79 3.32
C GLU A 145 -15.80 -15.49 1.86
N TYR A 146 -16.35 -14.45 1.24
CA TYR A 146 -16.07 -14.06 -0.16
C TYR A 146 -16.11 -15.21 -1.19
N ASN A 147 -16.87 -16.28 -0.90
CA ASN A 147 -16.97 -17.47 -1.76
C ASN A 147 -18.08 -17.36 -2.83
N LYS A 148 -18.59 -16.16 -3.08
CA LYS A 148 -19.73 -15.95 -3.99
C LYS A 148 -19.23 -15.73 -5.41
N GLU A 149 -19.83 -16.44 -6.36
CA GLU A 149 -19.74 -16.09 -7.77
C GLU A 149 -20.62 -14.87 -8.02
N TYR A 150 -20.05 -13.85 -8.68
CA TYR A 150 -20.77 -12.65 -9.06
C TYR A 150 -21.41 -12.84 -10.44
N PRO A 151 -22.59 -12.23 -10.68
CA PRO A 151 -23.18 -12.25 -12.00
C PRO A 151 -22.24 -11.59 -13.02
N THR A 152 -22.29 -12.08 -14.26
CA THR A 152 -21.64 -11.41 -15.38
C THR A 152 -22.43 -10.15 -15.71
N VAL A 153 -21.74 -9.02 -15.80
CA VAL A 153 -22.32 -7.73 -16.20
C VAL A 153 -21.88 -7.44 -17.62
N GLU A 154 -22.83 -7.26 -18.53
CA GLU A 154 -22.59 -6.77 -19.88
C GLU A 154 -22.63 -5.24 -19.86
N ILE A 155 -21.54 -4.62 -20.31
CA ILE A 155 -21.39 -3.16 -20.37
C ILE A 155 -21.31 -2.77 -21.83
N LEU A 156 -22.21 -1.90 -22.26
CA LEU A 156 -22.16 -1.28 -23.57
C LEU A 156 -21.11 -0.16 -23.53
N LYS A 157 -19.98 -0.37 -24.20
CA LYS A 157 -19.04 0.70 -24.49
C LYS A 157 -19.39 1.32 -25.83
N SER A 158 -19.83 2.57 -25.79
CA SER A 158 -19.88 3.42 -26.98
C SER A 158 -18.45 3.87 -27.33
N GLY A 159 -17.81 3.16 -28.25
CA GLY A 159 -16.49 3.50 -28.78
C GLY A 159 -16.58 4.30 -30.09
N ALA A 160 -15.45 4.87 -30.53
CA ALA A 160 -15.35 5.61 -31.79
C ALA A 160 -15.62 4.75 -33.06
N VAL A 161 -15.74 3.43 -32.93
CA VAL A 161 -15.87 2.46 -34.04
C VAL A 161 -17.14 1.57 -33.90
N GLY A 162 -18.08 1.95 -33.03
CA GLY A 162 -19.34 1.22 -32.83
C GLY A 162 -19.59 0.86 -31.36
N GLU A 163 -20.72 0.18 -31.11
CA GLU A 163 -21.06 -0.38 -29.80
C GLU A 163 -20.29 -1.68 -29.59
N GLU A 164 -19.39 -1.71 -28.60
CA GLU A 164 -18.73 -2.93 -28.14
C GLU A 164 -19.35 -3.39 -26.82
N ILE A 165 -19.66 -4.68 -26.72
CA ILE A 165 -20.10 -5.31 -25.47
C ILE A 165 -18.86 -5.79 -24.73
N GLU A 166 -18.56 -5.14 -23.60
CA GLU A 166 -17.56 -5.62 -22.65
C GLU A 166 -18.26 -6.46 -21.57
N THR A 167 -17.88 -7.72 -21.43
CA THR A 167 -18.34 -8.57 -20.34
C THR A 167 -17.38 -8.45 -19.15
N ARG A 168 -17.90 -7.99 -18.00
CA ARG A 168 -17.17 -7.99 -16.73
C ARG A 168 -17.75 -9.05 -15.80
N GLN A 169 -16.90 -9.99 -15.41
CA GLN A 169 -17.17 -10.88 -14.28
C GLN A 169 -16.34 -10.40 -13.10
N GLN A 170 -16.95 -10.37 -11.91
CA GLN A 170 -16.29 -10.16 -10.62
C GLN A 170 -15.27 -9.00 -10.58
N PRO A 171 -15.61 -7.84 -9.98
CA PRO A 171 -14.76 -6.64 -10.01
C PRO A 171 -13.30 -6.89 -9.61
N ILE A 172 -13.12 -7.61 -8.49
CA ILE A 172 -11.84 -8.00 -7.90
C ILE A 172 -11.99 -9.33 -7.17
N LYS A 173 -10.89 -10.07 -7.02
CA LYS A 173 -10.79 -11.26 -6.18
C LYS A 173 -10.24 -10.90 -4.81
N ILE A 174 -11.12 -10.93 -3.83
CA ILE A 174 -10.74 -10.78 -2.42
C ILE A 174 -10.12 -12.10 -1.95
N THR A 175 -8.81 -12.09 -1.74
CA THR A 175 -8.01 -13.30 -1.46
C THR A 175 -6.84 -12.99 -0.53
N HIS A 176 -6.13 -14.01 -0.07
CA HIS A 176 -4.89 -13.83 0.68
C HIS A 176 -3.75 -13.40 -0.23
N GLY A 177 -2.86 -12.56 0.29
CA GLY A 177 -1.63 -12.16 -0.39
C GLY A 177 -0.56 -11.73 0.60
N TYR A 178 0.43 -10.98 0.12
CA TYR A 178 1.44 -10.40 0.98
C TYR A 178 0.80 -9.33 1.87
N SER A 179 0.79 -9.55 3.19
CA SER A 179 0.18 -8.64 4.14
C SER A 179 1.19 -7.61 4.65
N ARG A 180 1.01 -6.35 4.22
CA ARG A 180 1.81 -5.20 4.69
C ARG A 180 1.56 -4.89 6.17
N ASP A 181 0.33 -5.13 6.65
CA ASP A 181 -0.10 -4.91 8.04
C ASP A 181 0.19 -6.10 8.98
N ARG A 182 0.94 -7.10 8.51
CA ARG A 182 1.30 -8.31 9.29
C ARG A 182 0.09 -9.14 9.74
N ARG A 183 -0.96 -9.16 8.92
CA ARG A 183 -2.18 -9.99 9.07
C ARG A 183 -2.35 -10.95 7.88
N PRO A 184 -1.43 -11.92 7.69
CA PRO A 184 -1.53 -12.89 6.61
C PRO A 184 -2.74 -13.83 6.74
N ASP A 185 -3.36 -13.85 7.92
CA ASP A 185 -4.60 -14.57 8.22
C ASP A 185 -5.85 -13.92 7.58
N LEU A 186 -5.78 -12.64 7.21
CA LEU A 186 -6.89 -11.93 6.58
C LEU A 186 -6.82 -12.01 5.06
N LYS A 187 -7.99 -11.98 4.41
CA LYS A 187 -8.09 -11.71 2.98
C LYS A 187 -7.91 -10.22 2.76
N GLN A 188 -7.53 -9.83 1.55
CA GLN A 188 -7.30 -8.45 1.19
C GLN A 188 -7.69 -8.17 -0.26
N PHE A 189 -7.66 -6.89 -0.59
CA PHE A 189 -7.62 -6.40 -1.96
C PHE A 189 -6.59 -5.27 -2.05
N MET A 190 -6.15 -4.95 -3.27
CA MET A 190 -5.10 -3.97 -3.53
C MET A 190 -5.71 -2.64 -3.95
N ILE A 191 -5.08 -1.56 -3.53
CA ILE A 191 -5.36 -0.19 -3.98
C ILE A 191 -4.06 0.36 -4.54
N ASP A 192 -4.04 0.68 -5.82
CA ASP A 192 -2.95 1.41 -6.47
C ASP A 192 -3.36 2.86 -6.65
N LEU A 193 -2.47 3.78 -6.26
CA LEU A 193 -2.70 5.21 -6.34
C LEU A 193 -1.57 5.88 -7.11
N ILE A 194 -1.95 6.82 -7.97
CA ILE A 194 -1.05 7.90 -8.40
C ILE A 194 -1.48 9.15 -7.68
N VAL A 195 -0.57 9.77 -6.94
CA VAL A 195 -0.81 11.04 -6.24
C VAL A 195 0.08 12.14 -6.78
N SER A 196 -0.33 13.40 -6.66
CA SER A 196 0.50 14.55 -7.00
C SER A 196 1.66 14.71 -6.00
N GLY A 197 2.83 15.17 -6.47
CA GLY A 197 3.90 15.63 -5.61
C GLY A 197 3.59 16.94 -4.85
N ASP A 198 2.45 17.57 -5.14
CA ASP A 198 1.91 18.71 -4.42
C ASP A 198 0.79 18.25 -3.47
N GLY A 199 1.15 18.10 -2.19
CA GLY A 199 0.21 17.76 -1.12
C GLY A 199 -0.38 16.35 -1.17
N ASP A 200 0.21 15.43 -1.96
CA ASP A 200 -0.20 14.03 -2.09
C ASP A 200 -1.67 13.86 -2.53
N VAL A 201 -2.19 14.81 -3.32
CA VAL A 201 -3.56 14.76 -3.82
C VAL A 201 -3.72 13.59 -4.80
N PRO A 202 -4.65 12.65 -4.57
CA PRO A 202 -4.88 11.54 -5.50
C PRO A 202 -5.28 12.03 -6.89
N LEU A 203 -4.61 11.49 -7.91
CA LEU A 203 -4.86 11.78 -9.33
C LEU A 203 -5.49 10.58 -10.04
N PHE A 204 -5.12 9.36 -9.64
CA PHE A 204 -5.64 8.13 -10.22
C PHE A 204 -5.75 7.04 -9.16
N LEU A 205 -6.77 6.20 -9.31
CA LEU A 205 -7.06 5.07 -8.44
C LEU A 205 -7.33 3.85 -9.30
N LYS A 206 -6.72 2.72 -8.94
CA LYS A 206 -7.10 1.39 -9.42
C LYS A 206 -7.25 0.45 -8.24
N VAL A 207 -8.23 -0.44 -8.32
CA VAL A 207 -8.44 -1.51 -7.34
C VAL A 207 -8.09 -2.84 -7.99
N GLY A 208 -7.31 -3.66 -7.29
CA GLY A 208 -6.77 -4.92 -7.78
C GLY A 208 -7.05 -6.13 -6.88
N ASP A 209 -6.74 -7.32 -7.38
CA ASP A 209 -6.89 -8.58 -6.66
C ASP A 209 -5.95 -8.65 -5.44
N GLY A 210 -6.36 -9.31 -4.36
CA GLY A 210 -5.60 -9.34 -3.10
C GLY A 210 -4.20 -9.97 -3.15
N ASN A 211 -3.89 -10.70 -4.22
CA ASN A 211 -2.59 -11.33 -4.48
C ASN A 211 -1.86 -10.69 -5.67
N GLU A 212 -2.33 -9.55 -6.15
CA GLU A 212 -1.70 -8.81 -7.22
C GLU A 212 -0.33 -8.27 -6.77
N ALA A 213 0.64 -8.32 -7.68
CA ALA A 213 2.00 -7.90 -7.41
C ALA A 213 2.30 -6.58 -8.10
N ASP A 214 2.75 -5.59 -7.34
CA ASP A 214 3.13 -4.24 -7.80
C ASP A 214 3.95 -4.26 -9.10
N LYS A 215 4.98 -5.11 -9.14
CA LYS A 215 5.89 -5.28 -10.29
C LYS A 215 5.16 -5.62 -11.60
N ALA A 216 4.01 -6.28 -11.53
CA ALA A 216 3.24 -6.71 -12.69
C ALA A 216 2.29 -5.63 -13.21
N VAL A 217 1.86 -4.69 -12.35
CA VAL A 217 0.78 -3.74 -12.68
C VAL A 217 1.22 -2.29 -12.80
N PHE A 218 2.30 -1.88 -12.12
CA PHE A 218 2.71 -0.48 -12.07
C PHE A 218 2.95 0.15 -13.46
N GLY A 219 3.65 -0.56 -14.36
CA GLY A 219 3.88 -0.04 -15.72
C GLY A 219 2.59 0.07 -16.55
N GLN A 220 1.59 -0.77 -16.29
CA GLN A 220 0.28 -0.67 -16.93
C GLN A 220 -0.51 0.51 -16.39
N ILE A 221 -0.51 0.70 -15.07
CA ILE A 221 -1.19 1.82 -14.38
C ILE A 221 -0.63 3.16 -14.85
N ALA A 222 0.70 3.31 -14.87
CA ALA A 222 1.36 4.52 -15.38
C ALA A 222 0.93 4.83 -16.83
N ARG A 223 0.85 3.81 -17.67
CA ARG A 223 0.40 3.94 -19.07
C ARG A 223 -1.09 4.27 -19.20
N GLU A 224 -1.94 3.65 -18.38
CA GLU A 224 -3.38 3.92 -18.36
C GLU A 224 -3.67 5.35 -17.91
N PHE A 225 -2.95 5.82 -16.90
CA PHE A 225 -3.01 7.21 -16.45
C PHE A 225 -2.56 8.18 -17.54
N GLN A 226 -1.35 8.01 -18.10
CA GLN A 226 -0.80 8.91 -19.12
C GLN A 226 -1.65 8.95 -20.41
N LYS A 227 -2.42 7.90 -20.73
CA LYS A 227 -3.34 7.92 -21.88
C LYS A 227 -4.56 8.80 -21.67
N GLN A 228 -4.93 9.07 -20.42
CA GLN A 228 -6.13 9.81 -20.06
C GLN A 228 -5.83 11.26 -19.68
N VAL A 229 -4.57 11.61 -19.47
CA VAL A 229 -4.13 12.96 -19.09
C VAL A 229 -3.03 13.47 -20.00
N ASP A 230 -3.04 14.78 -20.27
CA ASP A 230 -1.97 15.46 -21.02
C ASP A 230 -1.02 16.17 -20.04
N PHE A 231 -0.53 15.41 -19.06
CA PHE A 231 0.46 15.91 -18.10
C PHE A 231 1.85 15.52 -18.56
N ASP A 232 2.74 16.51 -18.69
CA ASP A 232 4.18 16.24 -18.72
C ASP A 232 4.65 16.03 -17.26
N SER A 233 4.38 14.85 -16.69
CA SER A 233 4.70 14.53 -15.29
C SER A 233 5.91 13.58 -15.19
N LEU A 234 6.72 13.74 -14.14
CA LEU A 234 7.68 12.74 -13.68
C LEU A 234 6.99 11.72 -12.77
N ILE A 235 6.84 10.48 -13.23
CA ILE A 235 6.30 9.40 -12.42
C ILE A 235 7.39 8.80 -11.52
N VAL A 236 7.24 8.99 -10.22
CA VAL A 236 8.14 8.48 -9.19
C VAL A 236 7.55 7.20 -8.60
N GLY A 237 8.32 6.13 -8.56
CA GLY A 237 7.90 4.87 -7.94
C GLY A 237 9.03 4.14 -7.25
N ASP A 238 8.68 3.18 -6.40
CA ASP A 238 9.65 2.33 -5.73
C ASP A 238 10.34 1.35 -6.70
N SER A 239 11.13 0.41 -6.17
CA SER A 239 11.81 -0.59 -6.99
C SER A 239 10.89 -1.61 -7.68
N ALA A 240 9.61 -1.68 -7.34
CA ALA A 240 8.65 -2.49 -8.07
C ALA A 240 8.33 -1.91 -9.45
N LEU A 241 8.40 -0.58 -9.60
CA LEU A 241 8.28 0.09 -10.89
C LEU A 241 9.40 -0.34 -11.86
N TYR A 242 10.60 -0.61 -11.36
CA TYR A 242 11.79 -0.94 -12.15
C TYR A 242 11.86 -2.42 -12.59
N SER A 243 11.12 -2.79 -13.63
CA SER A 243 11.19 -4.10 -14.30
C SER A 243 11.40 -3.95 -15.81
N LYS A 244 11.91 -4.98 -16.50
CA LYS A 244 12.17 -4.90 -17.96
C LYS A 244 10.87 -4.65 -18.72
N GLU A 245 9.78 -5.24 -18.25
CA GLU A 245 8.43 -5.15 -18.80
C GLU A 245 7.87 -3.74 -18.60
N ASN A 246 7.96 -3.19 -17.38
CA ASN A 246 7.46 -1.85 -17.08
C ASN A 246 8.24 -0.77 -17.84
N LEU A 247 9.56 -0.89 -17.92
CA LEU A 247 10.40 0.09 -18.64
C LEU A 247 10.05 0.18 -20.13
N LYS A 248 9.63 -0.93 -20.74
CA LYS A 248 9.14 -0.92 -22.14
C LYS A 248 7.79 -0.20 -22.26
N LEU A 249 6.91 -0.35 -21.28
CA LEU A 249 5.60 0.32 -21.26
C LEU A 249 5.72 1.83 -21.04
N MET A 250 6.75 2.26 -20.33
CA MET A 250 6.98 3.66 -19.93
C MET A 250 8.05 4.36 -20.77
N LYS A 251 8.39 3.83 -21.95
CA LYS A 251 9.49 4.34 -22.80
C LYS A 251 9.35 5.82 -23.15
N GLU A 252 8.11 6.29 -23.35
CA GLU A 252 7.79 7.67 -23.74
C GLU A 252 7.45 8.57 -22.54
N MET A 253 7.58 8.05 -21.31
CA MET A 253 7.25 8.76 -20.07
C MET A 253 8.52 9.18 -19.35
N ARG A 254 8.42 10.27 -18.58
CA ARG A 254 9.45 10.60 -17.59
C ARG A 254 9.17 9.81 -16.32
N TRP A 255 10.16 9.07 -15.85
CA TRP A 255 10.04 8.29 -14.62
C TRP A 255 11.30 8.35 -13.78
N LEU A 256 11.13 8.18 -12.47
CA LEU A 256 12.21 8.04 -11.49
C LEU A 256 11.89 6.84 -10.62
N SER A 257 12.81 5.88 -10.54
CA SER A 257 12.62 4.69 -9.72
C SER A 257 13.93 4.21 -9.13
N ARG A 258 13.83 3.55 -7.98
CA ARG A 258 14.97 2.88 -7.36
C ARG A 258 15.34 1.63 -8.14
N VAL A 259 16.56 1.57 -8.66
CA VAL A 259 17.10 0.34 -9.27
C VAL A 259 17.15 -0.77 -8.21
N ALA A 260 16.50 -1.90 -8.49
CA ALA A 260 16.48 -3.02 -7.57
C ALA A 260 17.87 -3.67 -7.45
N PHE A 261 18.42 -3.76 -6.24
CA PHE A 261 19.73 -4.40 -5.99
C PHE A 261 19.73 -5.91 -6.27
N SER A 262 18.60 -6.52 -6.60
CA SER A 262 18.53 -7.89 -7.14
C SER A 262 19.04 -8.01 -8.58
N ILE A 263 19.24 -6.89 -9.28
CA ILE A 263 19.76 -6.85 -10.65
C ILE A 263 21.27 -7.02 -10.61
N LYS A 264 21.79 -8.01 -11.36
CA LYS A 264 23.23 -8.33 -11.39
C LYS A 264 24.09 -7.14 -11.80
N GLU A 265 23.69 -6.42 -12.85
CA GLU A 265 24.38 -5.22 -13.33
C GLU A 265 24.45 -4.13 -12.24
N ALA A 266 23.42 -3.98 -11.41
CA ALA A 266 23.43 -3.03 -10.30
C ALA A 266 24.38 -3.47 -9.17
N GLN A 267 24.49 -4.77 -8.89
CA GLN A 267 25.45 -5.31 -7.91
C GLN A 267 26.89 -5.10 -8.40
N GLU A 268 27.16 -5.48 -9.65
CA GLU A 268 28.47 -5.33 -10.29
C GLU A 268 28.91 -3.86 -10.31
N LEU A 269 28.00 -2.94 -10.58
CA LEU A 269 28.27 -1.51 -10.54
C LEU A 269 28.72 -1.05 -9.15
N VAL A 270 27.99 -1.43 -8.10
CA VAL A 270 28.32 -1.06 -6.71
C VAL A 270 29.65 -1.68 -6.28
N ASP A 271 29.92 -2.93 -6.66
CA ASP A 271 31.17 -3.61 -6.32
C ASP A 271 32.39 -3.04 -7.07
N SER A 272 32.17 -2.43 -8.24
CA SER A 272 33.23 -1.92 -9.11
C SER A 272 33.67 -0.48 -8.81
N ILE A 273 32.82 0.32 -8.17
CA ILE A 273 33.07 1.75 -7.95
C ILE A 273 33.64 1.97 -6.55
N SER A 274 34.79 2.64 -6.47
CA SER A 274 35.33 3.09 -5.19
C SER A 274 34.71 4.41 -4.74
N GLU A 275 34.64 4.64 -3.42
CA GLU A 275 34.13 5.90 -2.82
C GLU A 275 34.83 7.15 -3.39
N LYS A 276 36.10 7.02 -3.79
CA LYS A 276 36.90 8.11 -4.37
C LYS A 276 36.45 8.56 -5.76
N GLU A 277 35.64 7.75 -6.43
CA GLU A 277 35.09 8.05 -7.74
C GLU A 277 33.71 8.73 -7.66
N LEU A 278 33.18 8.92 -6.45
CA LEU A 278 31.95 9.68 -6.22
C LEU A 278 32.27 11.17 -6.13
N THR A 279 31.32 11.98 -6.61
CA THR A 279 31.36 13.43 -6.48
C THR A 279 30.50 13.83 -5.30
N ASP A 280 31.01 14.70 -4.42
CA ASP A 280 30.23 15.23 -3.31
C ASP A 280 28.97 15.96 -3.83
N ALA A 281 27.83 15.68 -3.21
CA ALA A 281 26.59 16.39 -3.49
C ALA A 281 26.57 17.76 -2.82
N GLU A 282 25.70 18.65 -3.30
CA GLU A 282 25.40 19.91 -2.60
C GLU A 282 24.76 19.66 -1.22
N ILE A 283 24.10 18.52 -1.06
CA ILE A 283 23.49 18.08 0.20
C ILE A 283 24.58 17.44 1.07
N PRO A 284 24.87 17.97 2.27
CA PRO A 284 25.92 17.44 3.14
C PRO A 284 25.71 15.96 3.49
N GLY A 285 26.78 15.18 3.43
CA GLY A 285 26.78 13.74 3.74
C GLY A 285 26.25 12.85 2.62
N TYR A 286 26.10 13.39 1.41
CA TYR A 286 25.78 12.63 0.21
C TYR A 286 26.87 12.80 -0.85
N SER A 287 27.15 11.74 -1.57
CA SER A 287 28.00 11.74 -2.75
C SER A 287 27.35 10.88 -3.83
N TRP A 288 27.66 11.14 -5.10
CA TRP A 288 26.99 10.49 -6.20
C TRP A 288 27.86 10.34 -7.44
N ARG A 289 27.44 9.44 -8.34
CA ARG A 289 27.99 9.29 -9.68
C ARG A 289 26.92 8.88 -10.67
N GLU A 290 26.94 9.52 -11.83
CA GLU A 290 26.10 9.16 -12.97
C GLU A 290 26.74 8.03 -13.79
N THR A 291 25.90 7.10 -14.27
CA THR A 291 26.28 6.08 -15.23
C THR A 291 25.12 5.77 -16.19
N SER A 292 25.44 5.22 -17.36
CA SER A 292 24.45 4.76 -18.34
C SER A 292 24.18 3.27 -18.17
N SER A 293 22.92 2.85 -18.27
CA SER A 293 22.53 1.44 -18.36
C SER A 293 21.64 1.22 -19.59
N ASN A 294 21.60 -0.03 -20.08
CA ASN A 294 20.68 -0.46 -21.13
C ASN A 294 19.79 -1.63 -20.65
N TYR A 295 19.45 -1.63 -19.35
CA TYR A 295 18.70 -2.72 -18.73
C TYR A 295 17.32 -2.86 -19.40
N GLY A 296 16.95 -4.06 -19.84
CA GLY A 296 15.67 -4.26 -20.55
C GLY A 296 15.63 -3.70 -21.98
N GLY A 297 16.76 -3.25 -22.53
CA GLY A 297 16.88 -2.71 -23.89
C GLY A 297 16.38 -1.28 -24.04
N ILE A 298 16.31 -0.54 -22.93
CA ILE A 298 15.97 0.88 -22.87
C ILE A 298 17.21 1.59 -22.33
N GLU A 299 17.63 2.69 -22.97
CA GLU A 299 18.73 3.49 -22.45
C GLU A 299 18.26 4.27 -21.21
N GLN A 300 19.00 4.16 -20.12
CA GLN A 300 18.68 4.83 -18.86
C GLN A 300 19.89 5.54 -18.28
N ARG A 301 19.60 6.63 -17.58
CA ARG A 301 20.53 7.25 -16.65
C ARG A 301 20.36 6.64 -15.26
N TRP A 302 21.41 6.03 -14.74
CA TRP A 302 21.48 5.57 -13.36
C TRP A 302 22.29 6.56 -12.52
N LEU A 303 21.85 6.72 -11.27
CA LEU A 303 22.54 7.53 -10.28
C LEU A 303 22.92 6.63 -9.11
N LEU A 304 24.22 6.39 -8.94
CA LEU A 304 24.74 5.77 -7.72
C LEU A 304 24.83 6.86 -6.66
N VAL A 305 24.16 6.67 -5.53
CA VAL A 305 24.15 7.62 -4.42
C VAL A 305 24.63 6.94 -3.16
N GLU A 306 25.63 7.52 -2.53
CA GLU A 306 26.08 7.15 -1.20
C GLU A 306 25.57 8.18 -0.18
N SER A 307 25.14 7.68 0.98
CA SER A 307 24.64 8.49 2.08
C SER A 307 25.35 8.08 3.35
N GLN A 308 26.11 9.02 3.93
CA GLN A 308 26.84 8.81 5.17
C GLN A 308 25.90 8.40 6.32
N ALA A 309 24.76 9.07 6.45
CA ALA A 309 23.76 8.75 7.47
C ALA A 309 23.21 7.31 7.31
N ARG A 310 23.04 6.86 6.06
CA ARG A 310 22.58 5.49 5.79
C ARG A 310 23.65 4.46 6.09
N GLN A 311 24.89 4.74 5.70
CA GLN A 311 26.06 3.92 6.01
C GLN A 311 26.19 3.70 7.52
N GLU A 312 26.15 4.77 8.31
CA GLU A 312 26.18 4.69 9.79
C GLU A 312 25.01 3.87 10.37
N SER A 313 23.80 4.07 9.85
CA SER A 313 22.61 3.33 10.27
C SER A 313 22.75 1.82 9.99
N ASP A 314 23.25 1.46 8.81
CA ASP A 314 23.38 0.08 8.38
C ASP A 314 24.54 -0.63 9.08
N LEU A 315 25.64 0.07 9.39
CA LEU A 315 26.71 -0.41 10.27
C LEU A 315 26.20 -0.73 11.68
N LYS A 316 25.46 0.18 12.31
CA LYS A 316 24.86 -0.06 13.65
C LYS A 316 23.90 -1.27 13.65
N LYS A 317 23.12 -1.45 12.57
CA LYS A 317 22.25 -2.63 12.42
C LYS A 317 23.06 -3.92 12.26
N LEU A 318 24.18 -3.86 11.53
CA LEU A 318 25.07 -5.00 11.34
C LEU A 318 25.71 -5.40 12.67
N GLU A 319 26.25 -4.46 13.44
CA GLU A 319 26.80 -4.70 14.78
C GLU A 319 25.77 -5.39 15.70
N LYS A 320 24.52 -4.90 15.70
CA LYS A 320 23.44 -5.50 16.49
C LYS A 320 23.13 -6.94 16.04
N LYS A 321 23.13 -7.23 14.74
CA LYS A 321 22.94 -8.59 14.20
C LYS A 321 24.08 -9.52 14.60
N ILE A 322 25.32 -9.06 14.52
CA ILE A 322 26.51 -9.81 14.94
C ILE A 322 26.38 -10.18 16.42
N GLU A 323 26.03 -9.22 17.28
CA GLU A 323 25.90 -9.48 18.72
C GLU A 323 24.70 -10.40 19.06
N GLN A 324 23.57 -10.26 18.36
CA GLN A 324 22.42 -11.17 18.52
C GLN A 324 22.77 -12.61 18.11
N GLU A 325 23.45 -12.79 16.99
CA GLU A 325 23.89 -14.12 16.55
C GLU A 325 24.88 -14.73 17.54
N LYS A 326 25.82 -13.93 18.07
CA LYS A 326 26.75 -14.37 19.11
C LYS A 326 26.03 -14.88 20.36
N ASN A 327 25.04 -14.14 20.86
CA ASN A 327 24.28 -14.53 22.05
C ASN A 327 23.51 -15.85 21.80
N SER A 328 22.84 -15.97 20.65
CA SER A 328 22.17 -17.22 20.25
C SER A 328 23.15 -18.38 20.10
N ALA A 329 24.32 -18.15 19.50
CA ALA A 329 25.38 -19.14 19.35
C ALA A 329 25.90 -19.61 20.71
N GLN A 330 26.13 -18.70 21.66
CA GLN A 330 26.56 -19.03 23.02
C GLN A 330 25.54 -19.91 23.76
N GLU A 331 24.25 -19.65 23.60
CA GLU A 331 23.20 -20.50 24.15
C GLU A 331 23.20 -21.90 23.54
N LYS A 332 23.31 -22.00 22.21
CA LYS A 332 23.41 -23.28 21.49
C LYS A 332 24.66 -24.06 21.90
N ILE A 333 25.82 -23.41 22.01
CA ILE A 333 27.06 -24.03 22.50
C ILE A 333 26.86 -24.54 23.94
N ARG A 334 26.21 -23.76 24.81
CA ARG A 334 25.92 -24.17 26.19
C ARG A 334 24.99 -25.38 26.25
N GLN A 335 24.01 -25.47 25.36
CA GLN A 335 23.15 -26.65 25.24
C GLN A 335 23.92 -27.86 24.72
N LEU A 336 24.72 -27.71 23.65
CA LEU A 336 25.56 -28.79 23.11
C LEU A 336 26.58 -29.29 24.13
N SER A 337 27.18 -28.40 24.92
CA SER A 337 28.16 -28.74 25.96
C SER A 337 27.58 -29.58 27.11
N ARG A 338 26.24 -29.60 27.25
CA ARG A 338 25.53 -30.39 28.26
C ARG A 338 25.02 -31.73 27.74
N ARG A 339 25.08 -31.94 26.43
CA ARG A 339 24.58 -33.14 25.76
C ARG A 339 25.67 -34.20 25.75
N GLU A 340 25.30 -35.42 26.08
CA GLU A 340 26.15 -36.58 25.86
C GLU A 340 26.01 -37.06 24.41
N PHE A 341 27.13 -37.47 23.81
CA PHE A 341 27.19 -37.99 22.45
C PHE A 341 27.77 -39.39 22.46
N GLU A 342 27.30 -40.25 21.56
CA GLU A 342 27.71 -41.65 21.47
C GLU A 342 29.22 -41.82 21.27
N ASN A 343 29.84 -40.91 20.50
CA ASN A 343 31.28 -40.90 20.26
C ASN A 343 31.78 -39.50 19.90
N ARG A 344 33.10 -39.34 19.91
CA ARG A 344 33.80 -38.08 19.59
C ARG A 344 33.51 -37.57 18.17
N ALA A 345 33.36 -38.46 17.19
CA ALA A 345 33.13 -38.06 15.80
C ALA A 345 31.77 -37.38 15.63
N VAL A 346 30.72 -37.91 16.28
CA VAL A 346 29.38 -37.32 16.28
C VAL A 346 29.38 -35.95 16.96
N ALA A 347 30.06 -35.81 18.10
CA ALA A 347 30.16 -34.52 18.79
C ALA A 347 30.85 -33.45 17.93
N LEU A 348 31.96 -33.80 17.26
CA LEU A 348 32.68 -32.89 16.37
C LEU A 348 31.87 -32.53 15.12
N ALA A 349 31.16 -33.49 14.53
CA ALA A 349 30.31 -33.24 13.37
C ALA A 349 29.18 -32.25 13.70
N ILE A 350 28.54 -32.39 14.86
CA ILE A 350 27.47 -31.49 15.30
C ILE A 350 28.02 -30.09 15.63
N ALA A 351 29.18 -30.00 16.30
CA ALA A 351 29.82 -28.72 16.57
C ALA A 351 30.24 -28.01 15.28
N LYS A 352 30.77 -28.75 14.30
CA LYS A 352 31.10 -28.21 12.97
C LYS A 352 29.85 -27.72 12.25
N GLY A 353 28.76 -28.52 12.23
CA GLY A 353 27.49 -28.10 11.64
C GLY A 353 26.91 -26.84 12.28
N LEU A 354 27.07 -26.66 13.60
CA LEU A 354 26.72 -25.40 14.24
C LEU A 354 27.61 -24.25 13.72
N SER A 355 28.93 -24.43 13.67
CA SER A 355 29.85 -23.40 13.17
C SER A 355 29.56 -23.00 11.73
N ASP A 356 29.28 -23.97 10.86
CA ASP A 356 28.96 -23.74 9.45
C ASP A 356 27.61 -23.02 9.27
N SER A 357 26.72 -23.10 10.27
CA SER A 357 25.44 -22.39 10.28
C SER A 357 25.52 -20.92 10.73
N LEU A 358 26.62 -20.51 11.37
CA LEU A 358 26.80 -19.14 11.87
C LEU A 358 27.31 -18.26 10.74
N LYS A 359 26.69 -17.09 10.55
CA LYS A 359 26.99 -16.21 9.43
C LYS A 359 28.16 -15.26 9.72
N TYR A 360 28.28 -14.79 10.96
CA TYR A 360 29.24 -13.77 11.37
C TYR A 360 30.31 -14.28 12.34
N HIS A 361 30.17 -15.52 12.81
CA HIS A 361 31.01 -16.11 13.86
C HIS A 361 31.51 -17.47 13.45
N GLN A 362 32.69 -17.86 13.94
CA GLN A 362 33.20 -19.22 13.79
C GLN A 362 33.52 -19.82 15.16
N LEU A 363 33.29 -21.12 15.33
CA LEU A 363 33.73 -21.84 16.51
C LEU A 363 35.21 -22.16 16.38
N THR A 364 36.00 -21.64 17.31
CA THR A 364 37.41 -21.99 17.46
C THR A 364 37.63 -22.91 18.65
N GLU A 365 38.66 -23.75 18.60
CA GLU A 365 39.11 -24.60 19.72
C GLU A 365 38.07 -25.59 20.29
N ILE A 366 37.43 -26.38 19.42
CA ILE A 366 36.45 -27.39 19.85
C ILE A 366 37.13 -28.51 20.63
N LYS A 367 36.83 -28.63 21.94
CA LYS A 367 37.33 -29.70 22.82
C LYS A 367 36.19 -30.67 23.18
N VAL A 368 36.46 -31.96 23.05
CA VAL A 368 35.53 -33.04 23.43
C VAL A 368 36.10 -33.74 24.66
N ASN A 369 35.35 -33.74 25.75
CA ASN A 369 35.72 -34.43 26.98
C ASN A 369 35.11 -35.84 26.98
N LEU A 370 35.93 -36.85 27.27
CA LEU A 370 35.45 -38.22 27.47
C LEU A 370 34.88 -38.34 28.88
N ILE A 371 33.68 -38.92 29.01
CA ILE A 371 33.05 -39.20 30.30
C ILE A 371 33.46 -40.62 30.72
N PRO A 372 34.22 -40.81 31.81
CA PRO A 372 34.62 -42.14 32.27
C PRO A 372 33.41 -42.97 32.73
N PRO A 373 33.42 -44.30 32.57
CA PRO A 373 32.27 -45.16 32.89
C PRO A 373 31.82 -45.11 34.37
N GLU A 374 32.68 -44.70 35.31
CA GLU A 374 32.38 -44.68 36.75
C GLU A 374 31.51 -43.48 37.21
N THR A 375 31.22 -42.49 36.36
CA THR A 375 30.45 -41.29 36.76
C THR A 375 28.92 -41.40 36.56
N ARG A 376 28.40 -42.55 36.10
CA ARG A 376 26.94 -42.75 35.96
C ARG A 376 26.19 -42.80 37.29
N ALA A 377 26.89 -43.00 38.41
CA ALA A 377 26.32 -42.95 39.74
C ALA A 377 27.04 -41.88 40.56
N VAL A 378 26.60 -40.62 40.46
CA VAL A 378 26.55 -39.58 41.51
C VAL A 378 26.28 -38.25 40.83
N LYS A 379 25.04 -37.76 40.97
CA LYS A 379 24.68 -36.36 40.71
C LYS A 379 25.46 -35.47 41.67
N THR A 380 26.48 -34.75 41.23
CA THR A 380 26.89 -33.50 41.91
C THR A 380 27.55 -32.51 40.94
N GLN A 381 27.15 -31.25 41.10
CA GLN A 381 27.53 -30.07 40.32
C GLN A 381 29.04 -29.95 40.08
N ILE A 382 29.47 -29.87 38.82
CA ILE A 382 30.74 -29.22 38.45
C ILE A 382 30.52 -28.33 37.22
N LYS A 383 30.50 -27.01 37.46
CA LYS A 383 30.63 -25.95 36.45
C LYS A 383 32.09 -25.89 35.97
N ARG A 384 32.39 -26.11 34.68
CA ARG A 384 33.56 -25.53 34.00
C ARG A 384 33.26 -25.21 32.52
N ARG A 385 33.98 -24.20 32.01
CA ARG A 385 33.82 -23.31 30.84
C ARG A 385 35.04 -23.61 29.91
N PHE A 386 35.08 -23.60 28.58
CA PHE A 386 34.87 -22.54 27.58
C PHE A 386 35.01 -23.14 26.16
N GLY A 387 34.28 -22.60 25.18
CA GLY A 387 34.74 -22.45 23.80
C GLY A 387 34.67 -20.96 23.48
N SER A 388 35.71 -20.40 22.86
CA SER A 388 35.75 -18.98 22.46
C SER A 388 35.13 -18.81 21.07
N ILE A 389 34.35 -17.74 20.92
CA ILE A 389 33.81 -17.27 19.64
C ILE A 389 34.71 -16.13 19.20
N SER A 390 35.24 -16.23 17.98
CA SER A 390 36.00 -15.16 17.34
C SER A 390 35.19 -14.64 16.14
N PRO A 391 35.18 -13.31 15.89
CA PRO A 391 34.58 -12.75 14.69
C PRO A 391 35.35 -13.21 13.44
N LEU A 392 34.65 -13.35 12.31
CA LEU A 392 35.28 -13.46 10.99
C LEU A 392 35.95 -12.11 10.66
N GLN A 393 37.21 -12.14 10.23
CA GLN A 393 37.95 -10.97 9.75
C GLN A 393 37.49 -10.55 8.36
#